data_AF-A0A7Y8LRC5-F1
#
_entry.id   AF-A0A7Y8LRC5-F1
#
_cell.length_a   1.000
_cell.length_b   1.000
_cell.length_c   1.000
_cell.angle_alpha   90.00
_cell.angle_beta   90.00
_cell.angle_gamma   90.00
#
_symmetry.space_group_name_H-M   'P 1'
#
loop_
_entity.id
_entity.type
_entity.pdbx_description
1 polymer ?
#
loop_
_entity_poly.entity_id
_entity_poly.type
_entity_poly.pdbx_seq_one_letter_code
_entity_poly.pdbx_strand_id
1 'polypeptide(L)'
;MRAILGLVVLLVAVAVVLTLSARDTKKSFEAVQSVSTTLRDDTAPLPFEEEAARALARRLDELSGVAELPRQELAEAAATCAGWAAATTPGTAPYRAAVKLRAAADALLAAGPGAGDPERRRARRLVQEAMEALGSPGGSAGGSVGAIRDQLENLATRHQEELQQGSEALP
;
A
#
# COMPACT_ATOMS: atom_id res chain seq x y z
N MET A 1 -18.87 12.75 -48.23
CA MET A 1 -19.12 13.75 -47.16
C MET A 1 -19.53 13.15 -45.81
N ARG A 2 -20.29 12.03 -45.74
CA ARG A 2 -20.71 11.41 -44.46
C ARG A 2 -19.58 10.85 -43.59
N ALA A 3 -18.51 10.31 -44.18
CA ALA A 3 -17.36 9.77 -43.43
C ALA A 3 -16.49 10.85 -42.78
N ILE A 4 -16.38 12.03 -43.41
CA ILE A 4 -15.60 13.17 -42.90
C ILE A 4 -16.29 13.77 -41.67
N LEU A 5 -17.62 13.86 -41.69
CA LEU A 5 -18.42 14.30 -40.54
C LEU A 5 -18.26 13.36 -39.33
N GLY A 6 -18.21 12.04 -39.54
CA GLY A 6 -17.97 11.07 -38.45
C GLY A 6 -16.60 11.22 -37.80
N LEU A 7 -15.56 11.49 -38.60
CA LEU A 7 -14.19 11.65 -38.11
C LEU A 7 -14.01 12.96 -37.32
N VAL A 8 -14.67 14.04 -37.74
CA VAL A 8 -14.66 15.32 -37.01
C VAL A 8 -15.38 15.20 -35.67
N VAL A 9 -16.52 14.51 -35.62
CA VAL A 9 -17.25 14.27 -34.35
C VAL A 9 -16.43 13.41 -33.39
N LEU A 10 -15.74 12.38 -33.90
CA LEU A 10 -14.84 11.55 -33.09
C LEU A 10 -13.66 12.38 -32.53
N LEU A 11 -13.04 13.23 -33.36
CA LEU A 11 -11.93 14.08 -32.92
C LEU A 11 -12.36 15.10 -31.87
N VAL A 12 -13.54 15.69 -32.01
CA VAL A 12 -14.09 16.62 -31.01
C VAL A 12 -14.41 15.87 -29.71
N ALA A 13 -14.97 14.67 -29.77
CA ALA A 13 -15.24 13.86 -28.58
C ALA A 13 -13.94 13.48 -27.84
N VAL A 14 -12.90 13.08 -28.57
CA VAL A 14 -11.58 12.77 -27.98
C VAL A 14 -10.94 14.02 -27.38
N ALA A 15 -11.02 15.17 -28.05
CA ALA A 15 -10.49 16.43 -27.53
C ALA A 15 -11.23 16.89 -26.26
N VAL A 16 -12.55 16.69 -26.19
CA VAL A 16 -13.37 17.00 -25.01
C VAL A 16 -13.04 16.05 -23.84
N VAL A 17 -12.86 14.75 -24.11
CA VAL A 17 -12.41 13.78 -23.08
C VAL A 17 -11.01 14.12 -22.58
N LEU A 18 -10.08 14.47 -23.47
CA LEU A 18 -8.72 14.88 -23.08
C LEU A 18 -8.71 16.19 -22.29
N THR A 19 -9.57 17.15 -22.61
CA THR A 19 -9.65 18.43 -21.88
C THR A 19 -10.40 18.31 -20.54
N LEU A 20 -11.35 17.38 -20.42
CA LEU A 20 -11.95 17.01 -19.13
C LEU A 20 -10.93 16.28 -18.25
N SER A 21 -10.21 15.28 -18.78
CA SER A 21 -9.16 14.57 -18.05
C SER A 21 -8.00 15.48 -17.62
N ALA A 22 -7.63 16.46 -18.44
CA ALA A 22 -6.56 17.43 -18.12
C ALA A 22 -6.96 18.44 -17.03
N ARG A 23 -8.27 18.67 -16.81
CA ARG A 23 -8.75 19.53 -15.72
C ARG A 23 -8.78 18.81 -14.37
N ASP A 24 -9.01 17.50 -14.35
CA ASP A 24 -8.96 16.70 -13.12
C ASP A 24 -7.54 16.40 -12.63
N THR A 25 -6.52 16.48 -13.49
CA THR A 25 -5.14 16.16 -13.07
C THR A 25 -4.53 17.23 -12.16
N LYS A 26 -5.00 18.49 -12.21
CA LYS A 26 -4.47 19.57 -11.36
C LYS A 26 -5.03 19.56 -9.93
N LYS A 27 -6.27 19.11 -9.74
CA LYS A 27 -6.85 18.97 -8.39
C LYS A 27 -6.33 17.74 -7.64
N SER A 28 -6.05 16.67 -8.37
CA SER A 28 -5.54 15.43 -7.77
C SER A 28 -4.09 15.57 -7.27
N PHE A 29 -3.26 16.43 -7.85
CA PHE A 29 -1.91 16.65 -7.35
C PHE A 29 -1.87 17.47 -6.06
N GLU A 30 -2.74 18.49 -5.93
CA GLU A 30 -2.84 19.32 -4.73
C GLU A 30 -3.50 18.55 -3.56
N ALA A 31 -4.45 17.67 -3.86
CA ALA A 31 -5.03 16.74 -2.89
C ALA A 31 -4.02 15.67 -2.43
N VAL A 32 -3.19 15.13 -3.33
CA VAL A 32 -2.16 14.13 -2.95
C VAL A 32 -0.99 14.77 -2.20
N GLN A 33 -0.62 16.02 -2.51
CA GLN A 33 0.45 16.73 -1.80
C GLN A 33 0.01 17.18 -0.40
N SER A 34 -1.26 17.61 -0.25
CA SER A 34 -1.84 17.91 1.07
C SER A 34 -2.06 16.66 1.92
N VAL A 35 -2.55 15.55 1.34
CA VAL A 35 -2.67 14.26 2.04
C VAL A 35 -1.31 13.68 2.42
N SER A 36 -0.25 13.89 1.64
CA SER A 36 1.12 13.48 2.01
C SER A 36 1.67 14.27 3.20
N THR A 37 1.14 15.47 3.49
CA THR A 37 1.51 16.24 4.68
C THR A 37 0.64 15.90 5.89
N THR A 38 -0.62 15.51 5.69
CA THR A 38 -1.51 15.05 6.78
C THR A 38 -1.38 13.57 7.14
N LEU A 39 -0.66 12.75 6.36
CA LEU A 39 -0.28 11.37 6.71
C LEU A 39 0.94 11.28 7.63
N ARG A 40 1.35 12.39 8.26
CA ARG A 40 2.33 12.35 9.32
C ARG A 40 1.62 11.85 10.58
N ASP A 41 1.61 10.53 10.73
CA ASP A 41 1.32 9.87 12.00
C ASP A 41 2.10 10.63 13.10
N ASP A 42 1.45 11.08 14.18
CA ASP A 42 2.10 11.75 15.33
C ASP A 42 3.04 10.80 16.11
N THR A 43 3.48 9.71 15.47
CA THR A 43 4.45 8.77 15.97
C THR A 43 5.84 9.39 15.92
N ALA A 44 6.56 9.34 17.05
CA ALA A 44 7.93 9.82 17.13
C ALA A 44 8.82 9.12 16.07
N PRO A 45 9.60 9.86 15.27
CA PRO A 45 10.49 9.27 14.28
C PRO A 45 11.52 8.35 14.97
N LEU A 46 11.67 7.14 14.45
CA LEU A 46 12.66 6.17 14.89
C LEU A 46 13.66 5.92 13.76
N PRO A 47 14.98 5.95 13.99
CA PRO A 47 15.96 5.65 12.95
C PRO A 47 15.72 4.24 12.40
N PHE A 48 15.80 4.12 11.07
CA PHE A 48 15.60 2.84 10.42
C PHE A 48 16.81 1.95 10.62
N GLU A 49 16.58 0.77 11.19
CA GLU A 49 17.59 -0.25 11.44
C GLU A 49 17.30 -1.48 10.58
N GLU A 50 18.14 -1.73 9.58
CA GLU A 50 17.93 -2.78 8.58
C GLU A 50 17.93 -4.19 9.20
N GLU A 51 18.82 -4.44 10.16
CA GLU A 51 18.88 -5.72 10.89
C GLU A 51 17.63 -5.94 11.76
N ALA A 52 17.15 -4.88 12.44
CA ALA A 52 15.92 -4.93 13.22
C ALA A 52 14.70 -5.17 12.33
N ALA A 53 14.65 -4.52 11.16
CA ALA A 53 13.59 -4.73 10.17
C ALA A 53 13.58 -6.18 9.65
N ARG A 54 14.75 -6.78 9.37
CA ARG A 54 14.86 -8.20 8.99
C ARG A 54 14.47 -9.15 10.11
N ALA A 55 14.85 -8.85 11.35
CA ALA A 55 14.44 -9.64 12.51
C ALA A 55 12.91 -9.60 12.68
N LEU A 56 12.31 -8.41 12.58
CA LEU A 56 10.87 -8.23 12.66
C LEU A 56 10.15 -8.95 11.51
N ALA A 57 10.66 -8.87 10.28
CA ALA A 57 10.11 -9.59 9.14
C ALA A 57 10.03 -11.10 9.39
N ARG A 58 11.11 -11.71 9.87
CA ARG A 58 11.13 -13.14 10.24
C ARG A 58 10.13 -13.46 11.34
N ARG A 59 10.06 -12.61 12.36
CA ARG A 59 9.11 -12.79 13.46
C ARG A 59 7.66 -12.74 13.00
N LEU A 60 7.30 -11.80 12.13
CA LEU A 60 5.96 -11.71 11.56
C LEU A 60 5.62 -12.92 10.66
N ASP A 61 6.59 -13.43 9.91
CA ASP A 61 6.42 -14.66 9.12
C ASP A 61 6.13 -15.87 10.02
N GLU A 62 6.88 -16.05 11.10
CA GLU A 62 6.64 -17.09 12.11
C GLU A 62 5.23 -16.97 12.71
N LEU A 63 4.85 -15.77 13.14
CA LEU A 63 3.54 -15.51 13.75
C LEU A 63 2.38 -15.79 12.80
N SER A 64 2.57 -15.63 11.49
CA SER A 64 1.56 -15.94 10.48
C SER A 64 1.12 -17.42 10.47
N GLY A 65 1.93 -18.32 11.05
CA GLY A 65 1.65 -19.74 11.21
C GLY A 65 1.02 -20.13 12.55
N VAL A 66 0.96 -19.21 13.53
CA VAL A 66 0.54 -19.51 14.91
C VAL A 66 -0.94 -19.17 15.10
N ALA A 67 -1.74 -20.10 15.63
CA ALA A 67 -3.18 -19.89 15.84
C ALA A 67 -3.47 -18.72 16.80
N GLU A 68 -2.74 -18.63 17.91
CA GLU A 68 -2.84 -17.52 18.87
C GLU A 68 -1.78 -16.46 18.59
N LEU A 69 -2.26 -15.24 18.30
CA LEU A 69 -1.39 -14.13 17.95
C LEU A 69 -1.14 -13.22 19.16
N PRO A 70 0.12 -12.87 19.47
CA PRO A 70 0.46 -11.94 20.54
C PRO A 70 0.10 -10.51 20.13
N ARG A 71 -1.16 -10.11 20.36
CA ARG A 71 -1.69 -8.82 19.89
C ARG A 71 -0.89 -7.60 20.37
N GLN A 72 -0.39 -7.63 21.60
CA GLN A 72 0.42 -6.53 22.13
C GLN A 72 1.75 -6.40 21.37
N GLU A 73 2.44 -7.53 21.12
CA GLU A 73 3.68 -7.55 20.34
C GLU A 73 3.46 -7.02 18.91
N LEU A 74 2.35 -7.40 18.27
CA LEU A 74 2.00 -6.92 16.94
C LEU A 74 1.68 -5.42 16.90
N ALA A 75 1.03 -4.88 17.94
CA ALA A 75 0.78 -3.44 18.05
C ALA A 75 2.08 -2.64 18.23
N GLU A 76 3.00 -3.15 19.06
CA GLU A 76 4.33 -2.55 19.24
C GLU A 76 5.17 -2.62 17.95
N ALA A 77 5.08 -3.72 17.21
CA ALA A 77 5.69 -3.86 15.89
C ALA A 77 5.15 -2.84 14.89
N ALA A 78 3.82 -2.66 14.82
CA ALA A 78 3.18 -1.67 13.96
C ALA A 78 3.63 -0.24 14.30
N ALA A 79 3.69 0.10 15.60
CA ALA A 79 4.17 1.40 16.08
C ALA A 79 5.66 1.63 15.73
N THR A 80 6.51 0.61 15.89
CA THR A 80 7.94 0.68 15.54
C THR A 80 8.11 0.95 14.05
N CYS A 81 7.38 0.23 13.20
CA CYS A 81 7.39 0.44 11.75
C CYS A 81 6.84 1.81 11.34
N ALA A 82 5.86 2.35 12.06
CA ALA A 82 5.38 3.71 11.87
C ALA A 82 6.48 4.75 12.16
N GLY A 83 7.23 4.58 13.26
CA GLY A 83 8.37 5.44 13.59
C GLY A 83 9.48 5.38 12.54
N TRP A 84 9.78 4.18 12.01
CA TRP A 84 10.71 3.99 10.89
C TRP A 84 10.25 4.68 9.60
N ALA A 85 8.97 4.55 9.25
CA ALA A 85 8.39 5.22 8.08
C ALA A 85 8.45 6.75 8.23
N ALA A 86 8.22 7.28 9.44
CA ALA A 86 8.30 8.70 9.74
C ALA A 86 9.73 9.27 9.66
N ALA A 87 10.75 8.44 9.89
CA ALA A 87 12.16 8.83 9.81
C ALA A 87 12.80 8.61 8.42
N THR A 88 12.10 7.95 7.49
CA THR A 88 12.65 7.59 6.18
C THR A 88 12.00 8.38 5.05
N THR A 89 12.76 8.68 4.00
CA THR A 89 12.24 9.41 2.85
C THR A 89 11.24 8.54 2.08
N PRO A 90 10.02 9.04 1.79
CA PRO A 90 9.03 8.31 0.99
C PRO A 90 9.59 7.80 -0.33
N GLY A 91 9.20 6.59 -0.72
CA GLY A 91 9.63 5.94 -1.96
C GLY A 91 11.02 5.30 -1.91
N THR A 92 11.78 5.45 -0.82
CA THR A 92 13.02 4.70 -0.61
C THR A 92 12.75 3.24 -0.21
N ALA A 93 13.72 2.37 -0.41
CA ALA A 93 13.61 0.96 0.01
C ALA A 93 13.33 0.80 1.53
N PRO A 94 14.02 1.53 2.44
CA PRO A 94 13.68 1.55 3.86
C PRO A 94 12.24 1.95 4.16
N TYR A 95 11.74 3.01 3.51
CA TYR A 95 10.35 3.44 3.67
C TYR A 95 9.36 2.37 3.22
N ARG A 96 9.60 1.76 2.04
CA ARG A 96 8.74 0.68 1.53
C ARG A 96 8.74 -0.52 2.48
N ALA A 97 9.90 -0.92 2.99
CA ALA A 97 10.02 -2.01 3.95
C ALA A 97 9.24 -1.70 5.24
N ALA A 98 9.42 -0.51 5.82
CA ALA A 98 8.71 -0.09 7.04
C ALA A 98 7.17 -0.11 6.86
N VAL A 99 6.68 0.42 5.75
CA VAL A 99 5.23 0.42 5.45
C VAL A 99 4.69 -0.99 5.27
N LYS A 100 5.40 -1.86 4.54
CA LYS A 100 4.95 -3.24 4.30
C LYS A 100 4.98 -4.09 5.58
N LEU A 101 5.98 -3.90 6.43
CA LEU A 101 6.04 -4.56 7.74
C LEU A 101 4.93 -4.09 8.68
N ARG A 102 4.64 -2.78 8.70
CA ARG A 102 3.48 -2.26 9.44
C ARG A 102 2.18 -2.90 8.96
N ALA A 103 1.94 -2.91 7.65
CA ALA A 103 0.75 -3.51 7.06
C ALA A 103 0.66 -5.02 7.34
N ALA A 104 1.78 -5.73 7.41
CA ALA A 104 1.81 -7.14 7.79
C ALA A 104 1.41 -7.34 9.25
N ALA A 105 1.91 -6.49 10.17
CA ALA A 105 1.52 -6.53 11.58
C ALA A 105 0.02 -6.22 11.76
N ASP A 106 -0.51 -5.22 11.04
CA ASP A 106 -1.94 -4.87 11.05
C ASP A 106 -2.81 -6.01 10.48
N ALA A 107 -2.37 -6.67 9.41
CA ALA A 107 -3.06 -7.85 8.87
C ALA A 107 -3.08 -9.00 9.89
N LEU A 108 -1.99 -9.25 10.61
CA LEU A 108 -1.99 -10.24 11.70
C LEU A 108 -2.89 -9.82 12.86
N LEU A 109 -2.98 -8.53 13.20
CA LEU A 109 -3.93 -8.07 14.22
C LEU A 109 -5.39 -8.32 13.81
N ALA A 110 -5.70 -8.20 12.52
CA ALA A 110 -7.02 -8.47 11.95
C ALA A 110 -7.31 -9.96 11.73
N ALA A 111 -6.29 -10.81 11.72
CA ALA A 111 -6.42 -12.23 11.44
C ALA A 111 -7.18 -13.00 12.53
N GLY A 112 -8.05 -13.90 12.10
CA GLY A 112 -8.69 -14.90 12.93
C GLY A 112 -7.77 -16.06 13.32
N PRO A 113 -8.25 -16.95 14.22
CA PRO A 113 -7.48 -18.08 14.73
C PRO A 113 -7.21 -19.18 13.69
N GLY A 114 -7.93 -19.17 12.56
CA GLY A 114 -7.81 -20.19 11.53
C GLY A 114 -6.56 -20.04 10.66
N ALA A 115 -5.81 -21.12 10.44
CA ALA A 115 -4.64 -21.11 9.55
C ALA A 115 -4.99 -20.81 8.07
N GLY A 116 -6.24 -20.98 7.67
CA GLY A 116 -6.76 -20.65 6.34
C GLY A 116 -7.18 -19.19 6.15
N ASP A 117 -7.02 -18.36 7.19
CA ASP A 117 -7.44 -16.96 7.18
C ASP A 117 -6.75 -16.15 6.06
N PRO A 118 -7.50 -15.39 5.25
CA PRO A 118 -6.93 -14.58 4.19
C PRO A 118 -5.93 -13.53 4.69
N GLU A 119 -6.12 -12.96 5.88
CA GLU A 119 -5.23 -11.95 6.45
C GLU A 119 -3.87 -12.54 6.84
N ARG A 120 -3.82 -13.81 7.24
CA ARG A 120 -2.54 -14.50 7.46
C ARG A 120 -1.76 -14.70 6.18
N ARG A 121 -2.44 -15.02 5.07
CA ARG A 121 -1.81 -15.10 3.74
C ARG A 121 -1.34 -13.72 3.27
N ARG A 122 -2.15 -12.69 3.51
CA ARG A 122 -1.82 -11.29 3.21
C ARG A 122 -0.57 -10.86 3.97
N ALA A 123 -0.49 -11.15 5.28
CA ALA A 123 0.66 -10.85 6.10
C ALA A 123 1.95 -11.49 5.56
N ARG A 124 1.92 -12.78 5.18
CA ARG A 124 3.09 -13.45 4.57
C ARG A 124 3.56 -12.78 3.29
N ARG A 125 2.62 -12.43 2.40
CA ARG A 125 2.94 -11.73 1.15
C ARG A 125 3.58 -10.37 1.44
N LEU A 126 3.02 -9.59 2.37
CA LEU A 126 3.57 -8.30 2.76
C LEU A 126 4.96 -8.41 3.39
N VAL A 127 5.22 -9.47 4.17
CA VAL A 127 6.56 -9.76 4.70
C VAL A 127 7.54 -10.08 3.58
N GLN A 128 7.14 -10.86 2.57
CA GLN A 128 7.97 -11.14 1.39
C GLN A 128 8.31 -9.85 0.64
N GLU A 129 7.32 -9.00 0.37
CA GLU A 129 7.53 -7.69 -0.28
C GLU A 129 8.46 -6.77 0.54
N ALA A 130 8.34 -6.79 1.87
CA ALA A 130 9.25 -6.07 2.75
C ALA A 130 10.68 -6.60 2.65
N MET A 131 10.86 -7.93 2.63
CA MET A 131 12.16 -8.57 2.48
C MET A 131 12.80 -8.31 1.11
N GLU A 132 12.01 -8.24 0.04
CA GLU A 132 12.48 -7.84 -1.29
C GLU A 132 12.95 -6.38 -1.31
N ALA A 133 12.24 -5.48 -0.62
CA ALA A 133 12.65 -4.09 -0.47
C ALA A 133 13.97 -3.98 0.31
N LEU A 134 14.16 -4.78 1.36
CA LEU A 134 15.41 -4.87 2.15
C LEU A 134 16.57 -5.55 1.40
N GLY A 135 16.25 -6.43 0.44
CA GLY A 135 17.22 -7.23 -0.31
C GLY A 135 17.70 -6.57 -1.60
N SER A 136 17.02 -5.53 -2.09
CA SER A 136 17.42 -4.81 -3.30
C SER A 136 18.71 -4.00 -3.05
N PRO A 137 19.87 -4.43 -3.61
CA PRO A 137 21.11 -3.72 -3.43
C PRO A 137 21.09 -2.50 -4.34
N GLY A 138 20.96 -1.33 -3.71
CA GLY A 138 20.82 -0.07 -4.41
C GLY A 138 19.37 0.39 -4.40
N GLY A 139 19.17 1.63 -3.98
CA GLY A 139 17.92 2.36 -4.05
C GLY A 139 17.45 2.53 -5.48
N SER A 140 17.08 1.43 -6.14
CA SER A 140 16.16 1.47 -7.24
C SER A 140 14.84 1.88 -6.61
N ALA A 141 14.56 3.19 -6.68
CA ALA A 141 13.19 3.64 -6.83
C ALA A 141 12.57 2.65 -7.81
N GLY A 142 11.65 1.79 -7.34
CA GLY A 142 10.97 0.87 -8.23
C GLY A 142 10.45 1.75 -9.35
N GLY A 143 11.07 1.64 -10.54
CA GLY A 143 10.84 2.60 -11.62
C GLY A 143 9.33 2.72 -11.79
N SER A 144 8.80 3.92 -12.01
CA SER A 144 7.37 4.29 -12.05
C SER A 144 6.35 3.14 -12.22
N VAL A 145 6.60 2.20 -13.13
CA VAL A 145 5.94 0.90 -13.29
C VAL A 145 5.71 0.08 -11.99
N GLY A 146 6.69 -0.08 -11.10
CA GLY A 146 6.56 -0.81 -9.83
C GLY A 146 5.65 -0.08 -8.85
N ALA A 147 5.78 1.23 -8.75
CA ALA A 147 4.88 2.06 -7.95
C ALA A 147 3.43 2.03 -8.50
N ILE A 148 3.27 2.00 -9.82
CA ILE A 148 1.96 1.87 -10.48
C ILE A 148 1.35 0.48 -10.23
N ARG A 149 2.18 -0.58 -10.22
CA ARG A 149 1.73 -1.93 -9.91
C ARG A 149 1.23 -2.03 -8.47
N ASP A 150 1.98 -1.46 -7.52
CA ASP A 150 1.59 -1.40 -6.11
C ASP A 150 0.27 -0.61 -5.93
N GLN A 151 0.11 0.49 -6.68
CA GLN A 151 -1.13 1.29 -6.65
C GLN A 151 -2.31 0.53 -7.25
N LEU A 152 -2.11 -0.21 -8.35
CA LEU A 152 -3.14 -1.04 -8.97
C LEU A 152 -3.57 -2.18 -8.04
N GLU A 153 -2.62 -2.82 -7.36
CA GLU A 153 -2.91 -3.92 -6.44
C GLU A 153 -3.65 -3.43 -5.19
N ASN A 154 -3.29 -2.24 -4.68
CA ASN A 154 -4.00 -1.59 -3.59
C ASN A 154 -5.43 -1.19 -3.99
N LEU A 155 -5.63 -0.71 -5.21
CA LEU A 155 -6.95 -0.34 -5.74
C LEU A 155 -7.85 -1.56 -5.97
N ALA A 156 -7.29 -2.66 -6.48
CA ALA A 156 -8.00 -3.92 -6.65
C ALA A 156 -8.45 -4.50 -5.31
N THR A 157 -7.60 -4.42 -4.28
CA THR A 157 -7.92 -4.88 -2.92
C THR A 157 -9.08 -4.07 -2.32
N ARG A 158 -9.04 -2.74 -2.42
CA ARG A 158 -10.14 -1.87 -1.93
C ARG A 158 -11.47 -2.13 -2.63
N HIS A 159 -11.46 -2.33 -3.94
CA HIS A 159 -12.69 -2.57 -4.66
C HIS A 159 -13.34 -3.90 -4.25
N GLN A 160 -12.53 -4.90 -3.90
CA GLN A 160 -13.01 -6.17 -3.38
C GLN A 160 -13.58 -6.05 -1.96
N GLU A 161 -12.98 -5.20 -1.11
CA GLU A 161 -13.49 -4.88 0.22
C GLU A 161 -14.84 -4.12 0.14
N GLU A 162 -15.00 -3.18 -0.80
CA GLU A 162 -16.26 -2.45 -1.02
C GLU A 162 -17.40 -3.37 -1.49
N LEU A 163 -17.09 -4.34 -2.35
CA LEU A 163 -18.08 -5.33 -2.79
C LEU A 163 -18.52 -6.25 -1.66
N GLN A 164 -17.61 -6.63 -0.76
CA GLN A 164 -17.93 -7.44 0.41
C GLN A 164 -18.79 -6.66 1.41
N GLN A 165 -18.41 -5.41 1.73
CA GLN A 165 -19.18 -4.55 2.62
C GLN A 165 -20.56 -4.16 2.05
N GLY A 166 -20.65 -3.93 0.74
CA GLY A 166 -21.93 -3.67 0.06
C GLY A 166 -22.87 -4.88 0.04
N SER A 167 -22.32 -6.10 0.04
CA SER A 167 -23.11 -7.34 0.13
C SER A 167 -23.55 -7.68 1.55
N GLU A 168 -22.87 -7.16 2.58
CA GLU A 168 -23.21 -7.34 3.99
C GLU A 168 -24.21 -6.29 4.50
N ALA A 169 -24.39 -5.19 3.77
CA ALA A 169 -25.31 -4.09 4.10
C ALA A 169 -26.74 -4.25 3.54
N LEU A 170 -27.07 -5.37 2.88
CA LEU A 170 -28.39 -5.69 2.33
C LEU A 170 -28.98 -6.94 3.04
N PRO A 171 -29.82 -6.77 4.07
CA PRO A 171 -30.78 -7.79 4.50
C PRO A 171 -31.96 -7.93 3.53
#